data_AF-A0A847Q2R3-F1
#
_entry.id   AF-A0A847Q2R3-F1
#
_cell.length_a   1.000
_cell.length_b   1.000
_cell.length_c   1.000
_cell.angle_alpha   90.00
_cell.angle_beta   90.00
_cell.angle_gamma   90.00
#
_symmetry.space_group_name_H-M   'P 1'
#
loop_
_entity.id
_entity.type
_entity.pdbx_description
1 polymer ?
#
loop_
_entity_poly.entity_id
_entity_poly.type
_entity_poly.pdbx_seq_one_letter_code
_entity_poly.pdbx_strand_id
1 'polypeptide(L)'
;MIDPHSFIAVKRDGSSHRSGEIAGFVEALVSGAVEPCQASAWLMAAFLRGLDESETLELTLAMRDSGRILAWPDDPRPLSDKHSTGGVGDKISLVLAPLAAAAGL
;
A
#
# COMPACT_ATOMS: atom_id res chain seq x y z
N MET A 1 21.29 4.33 -2.53
CA MET A 1 20.51 4.39 -3.80
C MET A 1 20.19 2.96 -4.17
N ILE A 2 18.91 2.64 -4.35
CA ILE A 2 18.48 1.28 -4.69
C ILE A 2 18.96 0.92 -6.10
N ASP A 3 19.40 -0.33 -6.31
CA ASP A 3 19.60 -0.88 -7.65
C ASP A 3 18.33 -1.63 -8.06
N PRO A 4 17.53 -1.11 -9.02
CA PRO A 4 16.26 -1.73 -9.41
C PRO A 4 16.46 -3.12 -10.01
N HIS A 5 17.59 -3.39 -10.68
CA HIS A 5 17.85 -4.68 -11.31
C HIS A 5 18.05 -5.78 -10.26
N SER A 6 18.89 -5.53 -9.25
CA SER A 6 19.09 -6.46 -8.14
C SER A 6 17.81 -6.64 -7.33
N PHE A 7 17.05 -5.57 -7.07
CA PHE A 7 15.76 -5.66 -6.37
C PHE A 7 14.76 -6.56 -7.11
N ILE A 8 14.60 -6.38 -8.42
CA ILE A 8 13.74 -7.26 -9.23
C ILE A 8 14.23 -8.71 -9.16
N ALA A 9 15.55 -8.94 -9.25
CA ALA A 9 16.14 -10.28 -9.22
C ALA A 9 15.85 -11.02 -7.92
N VAL A 10 15.94 -10.36 -6.76
CA VAL A 10 15.62 -10.94 -5.44
C VAL A 10 14.23 -11.57 -5.45
N LYS A 11 13.21 -10.80 -5.84
CA LYS A 11 11.85 -11.31 -5.87
C LYS A 11 11.63 -12.33 -6.98
N ARG A 12 12.16 -12.11 -8.19
CA ARG A 12 12.07 -13.04 -9.33
C ARG A 12 12.58 -14.44 -8.96
N ASP A 13 13.69 -14.48 -8.22
CA ASP A 13 14.37 -15.71 -7.83
C ASP A 13 13.76 -16.33 -6.56
N GLY A 14 12.65 -15.78 -6.05
CA GLY A 14 11.83 -16.36 -4.99
C GLY A 14 12.29 -16.01 -3.58
N SER A 15 13.19 -15.04 -3.42
CA SER A 15 13.62 -14.56 -2.10
C SER A 15 12.69 -13.43 -1.61
N SER A 16 12.65 -13.25 -0.28
CA SER A 16 12.02 -12.08 0.34
C SER A 16 12.98 -10.91 0.38
N HIS A 17 12.43 -9.71 0.23
CA HIS A 17 13.16 -8.46 0.41
C HIS A 17 13.53 -8.25 1.87
N ARG A 18 14.66 -7.58 2.10
CA ARG A 18 15.08 -7.19 3.45
C ARG A 18 14.31 -5.94 3.88
N SER A 19 14.22 -5.76 5.20
CA SER A 19 13.58 -4.58 5.78
C SER A 19 14.15 -3.28 5.20
N GLY A 20 13.25 -2.41 4.73
CA GLY A 20 13.55 -1.10 4.14
C GLY A 20 13.83 -1.13 2.63
N GLU A 21 14.01 -2.30 2.00
CA GLU A 21 14.25 -2.37 0.56
C GLU A 21 12.98 -2.03 -0.24
N ILE A 22 11.80 -2.44 0.23
CA ILE A 22 10.53 -2.09 -0.42
C ILE A 22 10.26 -0.60 -0.24
N ALA A 23 10.50 -0.06 0.96
CA ALA A 23 10.36 1.38 1.20
C ALA A 23 11.26 2.21 0.27
N GLY A 24 12.54 1.83 0.14
CA GLY A 24 13.47 2.48 -0.78
C GLY A 24 13.07 2.34 -2.26
N PHE A 25 12.44 1.23 -2.65
CA PHE A 25 11.92 1.04 -4.00
C PHE A 25 10.71 1.95 -4.29
N VAL A 26 9.77 2.05 -3.35
CA VAL A 26 8.60 2.94 -3.46
C VAL A 26 9.03 4.40 -3.53
N GLU A 27 9.97 4.82 -2.67
CA GLU A 27 10.52 6.18 -2.70
C GLU A 27 11.16 6.48 -4.07
N ALA A 28 11.98 5.56 -4.58
CA ALA A 28 12.63 5.72 -5.88
C ALA A 28 11.63 5.74 -7.05
N LEU A 29 10.53 4.99 -6.96
CA LEU A 29 9.46 5.04 -7.96
C LEU A 29 8.75 6.40 -7.94
N VAL A 30 8.40 6.91 -6.75
CA VAL A 30 7.72 8.20 -6.58
C VAL A 30 8.60 9.36 -7.01
N SER A 31 9.91 9.28 -6.79
CA SER A 31 10.88 10.30 -7.22
C SER A 31 11.25 10.21 -8.71
N GLY A 32 10.77 9.19 -9.44
CA GLY A 32 11.13 8.95 -10.84
C GLY A 32 12.53 8.36 -11.07
N ALA A 33 13.18 7.85 -10.02
CA ALA A 33 14.47 7.15 -10.12
C ALA A 33 14.32 5.67 -10.56
N VAL A 34 13.13 5.10 -10.41
CA VAL A 34 12.73 3.80 -10.97
C VAL A 34 11.77 4.04 -12.13
N GLU A 35 12.07 3.44 -13.28
CA GLU A 35 11.24 3.52 -14.48
C GLU A 35 9.96 2.65 -14.34
N PRO A 36 8.83 3.04 -14.96
CA PRO A 36 7.60 2.23 -14.93
C PRO A 36 7.76 0.79 -15.42
N CYS A 37 8.69 0.55 -16.35
CA CYS A 37 8.98 -0.81 -16.83
C CYS A 37 9.67 -1.68 -15.77
N GLN A 38 10.52 -1.10 -14.93
CA GLN A 38 11.17 -1.79 -13.82
C GLN A 38 10.15 -2.11 -12.72
N ALA A 39 9.26 -1.17 -12.40
CA ALA A 39 8.14 -1.42 -11.49
C ALA A 39 7.23 -2.54 -12.00
N SER A 40 6.88 -2.54 -13.29
CA SER A 40 6.08 -3.59 -13.91
C SER A 40 6.75 -4.97 -13.84
N ALA A 41 8.06 -5.03 -14.06
CA ALA A 41 8.83 -6.27 -13.94
C ALA A 41 8.83 -6.80 -12.50
N TRP A 42 8.99 -5.93 -11.51
CA TRP A 42 8.90 -6.31 -10.10
C TRP A 42 7.48 -6.78 -9.73
N LEU A 43 6.43 -6.08 -10.18
CA LEU A 43 5.04 -6.48 -9.94
C LEU A 43 4.74 -7.87 -10.50
N MET A 44 5.24 -8.21 -11.69
CA MET A 44 5.12 -9.55 -12.25
C MET A 44 5.85 -10.60 -11.40
N ALA A 45 7.06 -10.29 -10.92
CA ALA A 45 7.78 -11.18 -10.02
C ALA A 45 7.02 -11.41 -8.70
N ALA A 46 6.50 -10.35 -8.08
CA ALA A 46 5.68 -10.43 -6.87
C ALA A 46 4.38 -11.20 -7.10
N PHE A 47 3.73 -11.04 -8.26
CA PHE A 47 2.55 -11.82 -8.63
C PHE A 47 2.84 -13.33 -8.70
N LEU A 48 3.97 -13.71 -9.30
CA LEU A 48 4.33 -15.12 -9.49
C LEU A 48 4.92 -15.80 -8.24
N ARG A 49 5.51 -15.03 -7.32
CA ARG A 49 6.23 -15.54 -6.14
C ARG A 49 5.53 -15.23 -4.82
N GLY A 50 4.58 -14.31 -4.83
CA GLY A 50 3.95 -13.78 -3.64
C GLY A 50 4.81 -12.76 -2.91
N LEU A 51 4.16 -12.05 -1.99
CA LEU A 51 4.78 -11.30 -0.92
C LEU A 51 4.41 -11.98 0.39
N ASP A 52 5.36 -12.09 1.30
CA ASP A 52 5.04 -12.51 2.67
C ASP A 52 4.34 -11.37 3.45
N GLU A 53 3.93 -11.65 4.69
CA GLU A 53 3.22 -10.68 5.53
C GLU A 53 4.08 -9.44 5.82
N SER A 54 5.38 -9.62 6.01
CA SER A 54 6.30 -8.52 6.31
C SER A 54 6.49 -7.61 5.10
N GLU A 55 6.61 -8.20 3.90
CA GLU A 55 6.71 -7.47 2.65
C GLU A 55 5.41 -6.74 2.30
N THR A 56 4.26 -7.38 2.55
CA THR A 56 2.93 -6.78 2.34
C THR A 56 2.72 -5.59 3.28
N LEU A 57 3.10 -5.72 4.55
CA LEU A 57 3.06 -4.63 5.52
C LEU A 57 3.98 -3.48 5.10
N GLU A 58 5.23 -3.78 4.73
CA GLU A 58 6.19 -2.75 4.33
C GLU A 58 5.73 -2.01 3.08
N LEU A 59 5.23 -2.72 2.07
CA LEU A 59 4.67 -2.11 0.86
C LEU A 59 3.50 -1.17 1.20
N THR A 60 2.60 -1.62 2.08
CA THR A 60 1.44 -0.82 2.51
C THR A 60 1.86 0.46 3.21
N LEU A 61 2.82 0.38 4.15
CA LEU A 61 3.33 1.53 4.88
C LEU A 61 4.11 2.48 3.97
N ALA A 62 4.98 1.96 3.11
CA ALA A 62 5.76 2.75 2.17
C ALA A 62 4.86 3.53 1.21
N MET A 63 3.81 2.91 0.69
CA MET A 63 2.82 3.59 -0.17
C MET A 63 2.03 4.65 0.61
N ARG A 64 1.57 4.35 1.84
CA ARG A 64 0.90 5.33 2.72
C ARG A 64 1.78 6.56 2.98
N ASP A 65 3.05 6.32 3.27
CA ASP A 65 4.01 7.35 3.69
C ASP A 65 4.60 8.15 2.52
N SER A 66 4.43 7.68 1.28
CA SER A 66 4.87 8.38 0.07
C SER A 66 4.10 9.67 -0.26
N GLY A 67 3.02 9.95 0.47
CA GLY A 67 2.12 11.06 0.22
C GLY A 67 1.70 11.78 1.49
N ARG A 68 0.55 12.47 1.41
CA ARG A 68 0.00 13.20 2.55
C ARG A 68 -0.77 12.25 3.46
N ILE A 69 -0.34 12.17 4.71
CA ILE A 69 -1.08 11.51 5.80
C ILE A 69 -1.98 12.55 6.47
N LEU A 70 -3.27 12.26 6.55
CA LEU A 70 -4.24 13.13 7.21
C LEU A 70 -4.10 13.02 8.73
N ALA A 71 -4.28 14.15 9.41
CA ALA A 71 -4.31 14.24 10.87
C ALA A 71 -5.62 14.91 11.30
N TRP A 72 -6.18 14.44 12.40
CA TRP A 72 -7.40 14.96 13.00
C TRP A 72 -7.10 15.51 14.41
N PRO A 73 -7.90 16.47 14.91
CA PRO A 73 -7.82 16.88 16.31
C PRO A 73 -8.11 15.70 17.25
N ASP A 74 -7.60 15.81 18.48
CA ASP A 74 -7.92 14.83 19.52
C ASP A 74 -9.43 14.83 19.80
N ASP A 75 -10.05 13.66 19.64
CA ASP A 75 -11.45 13.41 19.91
C ASP A 75 -11.58 12.08 20.68
N PRO A 76 -12.42 11.98 21.72
CA PRO A 76 -12.63 10.73 22.43
C PRO A 76 -13.32 9.65 21.58
N ARG A 77 -13.94 10.01 20.46
CA ARG A 77 -14.60 9.08 19.53
C ARG A 77 -13.58 8.43 18.59
N PRO A 78 -13.81 7.16 18.19
CA PRO A 78 -12.90 6.49 17.26
C PRO A 78 -13.02 7.04 15.84
N LEU A 79 -11.89 7.32 15.20
CA LEU A 79 -11.85 7.55 13.75
C LEU A 79 -12.07 6.23 13.02
N SER A 80 -13.17 6.14 12.28
CA SER A 80 -13.58 4.92 11.60
C SER A 80 -13.87 5.17 10.13
N ASP A 81 -13.59 4.18 9.28
CA ASP A 81 -13.91 4.20 7.86
C ASP A 81 -14.32 2.80 7.40
N LYS A 82 -14.99 2.72 6.24
CA LYS A 82 -15.36 1.47 5.58
C LYS A 82 -14.84 1.48 4.15
N HIS A 83 -14.03 0.47 3.84
CA HIS A 83 -13.59 0.17 2.49
C HIS A 83 -14.37 -0.99 1.87
N SER A 84 -14.47 -1.04 0.55
CA SER A 84 -15.10 -2.14 -0.20
C SER A 84 -14.25 -2.46 -1.42
N THR A 85 -14.06 -3.75 -1.71
CA THR A 85 -13.47 -4.22 -2.97
C THR A 85 -14.38 -3.94 -4.18
N GLY A 86 -15.66 -3.61 -3.92
CA GLY A 86 -16.65 -3.24 -4.92
C GLY A 86 -17.65 -4.35 -5.27
N GLY A 87 -18.74 -3.94 -5.92
CA GLY A 87 -19.83 -4.81 -6.37
C GLY A 87 -20.91 -4.01 -7.11
N VAL A 88 -21.72 -4.67 -7.94
CA VAL A 88 -22.79 -3.99 -8.70
C VAL A 88 -23.90 -3.55 -7.75
N GLY A 89 -24.10 -2.23 -7.64
CA GLY A 89 -25.16 -1.66 -6.80
C GLY A 89 -24.82 -1.58 -5.31
N ASP A 90 -23.56 -1.69 -4.91
CA ASP A 90 -23.14 -1.48 -3.51
C ASP A 90 -23.28 0.00 -3.12
N LYS A 91 -24.44 0.35 -2.55
CA LYS A 91 -24.77 1.70 -2.07
C LYS A 91 -24.63 1.83 -0.55
N ILE A 92 -24.03 0.84 0.13
CA ILE A 92 -24.08 0.77 1.59
C ILE A 92 -23.44 2.00 2.25
N SER A 93 -22.39 2.57 1.66
CA SER A 93 -21.67 3.71 2.24
C SER A 93 -22.56 4.95 2.40
N LEU A 94 -23.55 5.14 1.52
CA LEU A 94 -24.50 6.26 1.60
C LEU A 94 -25.41 6.17 2.83
N VAL A 95 -25.71 4.96 3.29
CA VAL A 95 -26.55 4.71 4.48
C VAL A 95 -25.69 4.54 5.72
N LEU A 96 -24.57 3.82 5.61
CA LEU A 96 -23.71 3.48 6.73
C LEU A 96 -23.03 4.71 7.33
N ALA A 97 -22.49 5.61 6.51
CA ALA A 97 -21.80 6.79 7.03
C ALA A 97 -22.69 7.68 7.92
N PRO A 98 -23.90 8.12 7.50
CA PRO A 98 -24.76 8.91 8.37
C PRO A 98 -25.33 8.10 9.55
N LEU A 99 -25.56 6.79 9.39
CA LEU A 99 -26.02 5.93 10.49
C LEU A 99 -24.95 5.81 11.59
N ALA A 100 -23.69 5.55 11.20
CA ALA A 100 -22.56 5.48 12.12
C ALA A 100 -22.34 6.83 12.83
N ALA A 101 -22.36 7.93 12.07
CA ALA A 101 -22.24 9.28 12.62
C ALA A 101 -23.36 9.60 13.63
N ALA A 102 -24.61 9.24 13.34
CA ALA A 102 -25.73 9.42 14.24
C ALA A 102 -25.66 8.54 15.50
N ALA A 103 -24.99 7.38 15.40
CA ALA A 103 -24.74 6.48 16.53
C ALA A 103 -23.53 6.89 17.38
N GLY A 104 -22.84 7.98 17.05
CA GLY A 104 -21.71 8.52 17.81
C GLY A 104 -20.34 8.00 17.38
N LEU A 105 -20.26 7.32 16.24
CA LEU A 105 -19.00 7.11 15.52
C LEU A 105 -18.60 8.35 14.71
#